data_AF-A0A0B7APQ5-F1
#
_entry.id   AF-A0A0B7APQ5-F1
#
_cell.length_a   1.000
_cell.length_b   1.000
_cell.length_c   1.000
_cell.angle_alpha   90.00
_cell.angle_beta   90.00
_cell.angle_gamma   90.00
#
_symmetry.space_group_name_H-M   'P 1'
#
loop_
_entity.id
_entity.type
_entity.pdbx_description
1 polymer ?
#
loop_
_entity_poly.entity_id
_entity_poly.type
_entity_poly.pdbx_seq_one_letter_code
_entity_poly.pdbx_strand_id
1 'polypeptide(L)'
;MQTAPKKARLEPNTMSIRGPIPNGPMHPRPLVALLDGRDCSIEMPILKDVATVAFCDAQSTQEIHEKVLNEAVGALMWHTITLTKEDLDKFKSL
;
A
#
# COMPACT_ATOMS: atom_id res chain seq x y z
N MET A 1 -26.33 -37.16 -21.01
CA MET A 1 -24.85 -37.18 -20.91
C MET A 1 -24.33 -35.92 -21.57
N GLN A 2 -23.63 -35.07 -20.78
CA GLN A 2 -22.60 -34.07 -21.16
C GLN A 2 -22.94 -32.96 -22.20
N THR A 3 -22.58 -31.68 -22.08
CA THR A 3 -21.95 -30.80 -21.05
C THR A 3 -22.04 -29.37 -21.62
N ALA A 4 -22.34 -28.37 -20.79
CA ALA A 4 -22.39 -26.97 -21.19
C ALA A 4 -20.98 -26.32 -21.20
N PRO A 5 -20.62 -25.48 -22.18
CA PRO A 5 -19.41 -24.66 -22.10
C PRO A 5 -19.69 -23.35 -21.35
N LYS A 6 -18.93 -23.11 -20.28
CA LYS A 6 -18.91 -21.85 -19.52
C LYS A 6 -18.26 -20.75 -20.37
N LYS A 7 -18.94 -19.63 -20.60
CA LYS A 7 -18.31 -18.38 -21.07
C LYS A 7 -18.37 -17.33 -19.96
N ALA A 8 -17.22 -17.12 -19.32
CA ALA A 8 -17.00 -15.99 -18.42
C ALA A 8 -16.92 -14.69 -19.23
N ARG A 9 -17.62 -13.65 -18.77
CA ARG A 9 -17.70 -12.33 -19.38
C ARG A 9 -16.64 -11.41 -18.78
N LEU A 10 -15.92 -10.72 -19.67
CA LEU A 10 -14.82 -9.77 -19.47
C LEU A 10 -15.05 -8.72 -18.36
N GLU A 11 -14.02 -8.51 -17.52
CA GLU A 11 -13.70 -7.22 -16.90
C GLU A 11 -12.38 -6.70 -17.48
N PRO A 12 -12.23 -5.38 -17.73
CA PRO A 12 -11.03 -4.81 -18.34
C PRO A 12 -9.94 -4.57 -17.28
N ASN A 13 -9.01 -5.52 -17.13
CA ASN A 13 -7.81 -5.33 -16.31
C ASN A 13 -6.71 -4.60 -17.10
N THR A 14 -6.96 -3.33 -17.45
CA THR A 14 -5.94 -2.45 -18.05
C THR A 14 -5.03 -1.85 -16.98
N MET A 15 -4.17 -2.67 -16.37
CA MET A 15 -2.89 -2.21 -15.81
C MET A 15 -1.92 -3.36 -15.50
N SER A 16 -1.76 -4.32 -16.42
CA SER A 16 -0.67 -5.29 -16.36
C SER A 16 0.45 -4.91 -17.33
N ILE A 17 1.14 -3.80 -17.05
CA ILE A 17 2.44 -3.49 -17.68
C ILE A 17 3.48 -3.42 -16.57
N ARG A 18 3.84 -4.57 -15.99
CA ARG A 18 5.15 -4.78 -15.37
C ARG A 18 5.52 -6.24 -15.57
N GLY A 19 6.57 -6.47 -16.36
CA GLY A 19 7.16 -7.80 -16.55
C GLY A 19 7.63 -8.41 -15.22
N PRO A 20 8.09 -9.67 -15.24
CA PRO A 20 8.47 -10.39 -14.02
C PRO A 20 9.54 -9.60 -13.25
N ILE A 21 9.23 -9.26 -12.00
CA ILE A 21 10.10 -8.52 -11.09
C ILE A 21 11.34 -9.41 -10.83
N PRO A 22 12.58 -8.94 -11.05
CA PRO A 22 13.77 -9.76 -10.86
C PRO A 22 13.95 -10.08 -9.37
N ASN A 23 14.22 -11.35 -9.09
CA ASN A 23 14.64 -11.87 -7.79
C ASN A 23 15.98 -11.25 -7.36
N GLY A 24 15.94 -10.06 -6.78
CA GLY A 24 17.00 -9.55 -5.91
C GLY A 24 16.93 -10.24 -4.53
N PRO A 25 17.89 -9.99 -3.61
CA PRO A 25 17.93 -10.62 -2.29
C PRO A 25 16.55 -10.54 -1.62
N MET A 26 16.06 -11.66 -1.07
CA MET A 26 14.72 -11.79 -0.46
C MET A 26 14.56 -11.01 0.86
N HIS A 27 15.06 -9.78 0.93
CA HIS A 27 14.71 -8.86 1.99
C HIS A 27 13.37 -8.22 1.63
N PRO A 28 12.33 -8.38 2.45
CA PRO A 28 11.08 -7.69 2.22
C PRO A 28 11.36 -6.18 2.19
N ARG A 29 10.96 -5.51 1.10
CA ARG A 29 11.10 -4.06 0.99
C ARG A 29 10.31 -3.41 2.13
N PRO A 30 10.90 -2.49 2.92
CA PRO A 30 10.20 -1.85 4.03
C PRO A 30 8.93 -1.16 3.52
N LEU A 31 7.87 -1.18 4.34
CA LEU A 31 6.62 -0.53 4.03
C LEU A 31 6.67 0.94 4.45
N VAL A 32 6.40 1.84 3.52
CA VAL A 32 6.19 3.27 3.78
C VAL A 32 4.74 3.60 3.44
N ALA A 33 4.03 4.25 4.36
CA ALA A 33 2.61 4.56 4.20
C ALA A 33 2.37 6.07 4.08
N LEU A 34 1.61 6.46 3.06
CA LEU A 34 1.00 7.78 2.94
C LEU A 34 -0.34 7.75 3.66
N LEU A 35 -0.45 8.45 4.80
CA LEU A 35 -1.59 8.29 5.71
C LEU A 35 -2.84 9.01 5.18
N ASP A 36 -2.75 10.31 4.89
CA ASP A 36 -3.88 11.18 4.56
C ASP A 36 -3.89 11.65 3.09
N GLY A 37 -3.20 10.94 2.20
CA GLY A 37 -3.16 11.24 0.78
C GLY A 37 -3.40 10.03 -0.13
N ARG A 38 -3.85 10.32 -1.35
CA ARG A 38 -4.14 9.32 -2.41
C ARG A 38 -3.12 9.33 -3.55
N ASP A 39 -2.39 10.44 -3.70
CA ASP A 39 -1.44 10.64 -4.78
C ASP A 39 -0.01 10.42 -4.26
N CYS A 40 0.60 9.32 -4.70
CA CYS A 40 2.01 9.00 -4.43
C CYS A 40 2.87 9.12 -5.70
N SER A 41 2.44 9.87 -6.72
CA SER A 41 3.11 9.95 -8.02
C SER A 41 4.54 10.50 -7.94
N ILE A 42 4.85 11.26 -6.90
CA ILE A 42 6.18 11.81 -6.63
C ILE A 42 6.99 10.88 -5.73
N GLU A 43 6.38 10.34 -4.68
CA GLU A 43 7.01 9.49 -3.68
C GLU A 43 7.39 8.13 -4.26
N MET A 44 6.52 7.53 -5.08
CA MET A 44 6.77 6.23 -5.71
C MET A 44 8.05 6.20 -6.55
N PRO A 45 8.31 7.10 -7.53
CA PRO A 45 9.54 7.05 -8.30
C PRO A 45 10.80 7.32 -7.46
N ILE A 46 10.69 8.09 -6.38
CA ILE A 46 11.79 8.35 -5.44
C ILE A 46 12.10 7.10 -4.60
N LEU A 47 11.05 6.44 -4.08
CA LEU A 47 11.17 5.32 -3.15
C LEU A 47 11.16 3.94 -3.82
N LYS A 48 10.95 3.84 -5.14
CA LYS A 48 10.73 2.58 -5.87
C LYS A 48 11.79 1.50 -5.62
N ASP A 49 13.04 1.92 -5.41
CA ASP A 49 14.17 1.02 -5.24
C ASP A 49 14.48 0.70 -3.77
N VAL A 50 13.91 1.47 -2.83
CA VAL A 50 14.20 1.36 -1.38
C VAL A 50 13.03 0.86 -0.54
N ALA A 51 11.78 1.08 -0.95
CA ALA A 51 10.60 0.78 -0.14
C ALA A 51 9.37 0.40 -0.99
N THR A 52 8.41 -0.26 -0.37
CA THR A 52 7.05 -0.41 -0.90
C THR A 52 6.22 0.75 -0.37
N VAL A 53 5.61 1.53 -1.26
CA VAL A 53 4.73 2.66 -0.88
C VAL A 53 3.27 2.21 -0.91
N ALA A 54 2.53 2.46 0.17
CA ALA A 54 1.08 2.29 0.27
C ALA A 54 0.40 3.62 0.58
N PHE A 55 -0.86 3.78 0.17
CA PHE A 55 -1.69 4.95 0.52
C PHE A 55 -2.92 4.50 1.29
N CYS A 56 -3.31 5.28 2.31
CA CYS A 56 -4.41 4.94 3.21
C CYS A 56 -5.63 5.84 3.00
N ASP A 57 -5.43 7.10 2.58
CA ASP A 57 -6.52 8.10 2.46
C ASP A 57 -7.37 8.24 3.73
N ALA A 58 -6.69 8.19 4.87
CA ALA A 58 -7.31 8.17 6.18
C ALA A 58 -7.43 9.59 6.74
N GLN A 59 -8.59 9.91 7.33
CA GLN A 59 -8.75 11.11 8.17
C GLN A 59 -8.45 10.84 9.65
N SER A 60 -8.37 9.57 10.03
CA SER A 60 -8.19 9.11 11.40
C SER A 60 -7.42 7.80 11.44
N THR A 61 -6.74 7.48 12.56
CA THR A 61 -6.00 6.22 12.65
C THR A 61 -6.88 4.97 12.61
N GLN A 62 -8.18 5.10 12.88
CA GLN A 62 -9.15 4.01 12.78
C GLN A 62 -9.38 3.55 11.33
N GLU A 63 -9.10 4.41 10.35
CA GLU A 63 -9.24 4.10 8.92
C GLU A 63 -7.98 3.45 8.34
N ILE A 64 -6.87 3.45 9.10
CA ILE A 64 -5.60 2.89 8.66
C ILE A 64 -5.65 1.36 8.76
N HIS A 65 -5.36 0.69 7.65
CA HIS A 65 -5.37 -0.77 7.58
C HIS A 65 -4.37 -1.38 8.58
N GLU A 66 -4.75 -2.46 9.26
CA GLU A 66 -3.92 -3.09 10.30
C GLU A 66 -2.51 -3.45 9.82
N LYS A 67 -2.36 -3.83 8.54
CA LYS A 67 -1.05 -4.08 7.94
C LYS A 67 -0.11 -2.89 8.03
N VAL A 68 -0.63 -1.68 7.78
CA VAL A 68 0.15 -0.44 7.89
C VAL A 68 0.53 -0.17 9.35
N LEU A 69 -0.41 -0.32 10.29
CA LEU A 69 -0.12 -0.14 11.73
C LEU A 69 0.94 -1.13 12.23
N ASN A 70 0.94 -2.37 11.71
CA ASN A 70 1.88 -3.40 12.17
C ASN A 70 3.25 -3.34 11.46
N GLU A 71 3.28 -3.05 10.16
CA GLU A 71 4.47 -3.25 9.31
C GLU A 71 5.09 -1.96 8.79
N ALA A 72 4.41 -0.81 8.86
CA ALA A 72 4.97 0.44 8.35
C ALA A 72 6.22 0.82 9.17
N VAL A 73 7.31 1.01 8.45
CA VAL A 73 8.62 1.47 8.97
C VAL A 73 8.77 2.98 8.79
N GLY A 74 7.96 3.56 7.89
CA GLY A 74 7.89 5.00 7.69
C GLY A 74 6.47 5.43 7.36
N ALA A 75 6.12 6.64 7.78
CA ALA A 75 4.84 7.26 7.48
C ALA A 75 5.06 8.68 6.94
N LEU A 76 4.32 9.02 5.89
CA LEU A 76 4.22 10.35 5.32
C LEU A 76 2.79 10.85 5.56
N MET A 77 2.68 12.08 6.03
CA MET A 77 1.39 12.71 6.31
C MET A 77 1.46 14.21 6.00
N TRP A 78 0.33 14.79 5.61
CA TRP A 78 0.15 16.24 5.53
C TRP A 78 -0.45 16.75 6.85
N HIS A 79 -1.51 17.56 6.76
CA HIS A 79 -2.13 18.26 7.87
C HIS A 79 -3.58 17.81 8.09
N THR A 80 -4.10 16.90 7.26
CA THR A 80 -5.51 16.48 7.31
C THR A 80 -5.73 15.47 8.43
N ILE A 81 -4.72 14.66 8.73
CA ILE A 81 -4.73 13.75 9.88
C ILE A 81 -3.92 14.34 11.04
N THR A 82 -4.40 14.16 12.26
CA THR A 82 -3.67 14.49 13.49
C THR A 82 -3.39 13.19 14.24
N LEU A 83 -2.13 12.99 14.67
CA LEU A 83 -1.73 11.83 15.45
C LEU A 83 -1.47 12.24 16.89
N THR A 84 -2.28 11.72 17.81
CA THR A 84 -2.03 11.84 19.24
C THR A 84 -1.00 10.80 19.69
N LYS A 85 -0.57 10.88 20.97
CA LYS A 85 0.30 9.83 21.54
C LYS A 85 -0.36 8.45 21.47
N GLU A 86 -1.65 8.37 21.76
CA GLU A 86 -2.43 7.12 21.74
C GLU A 86 -2.54 6.54 20.32
N ASP A 87 -2.52 7.40 19.31
CA ASP A 87 -2.49 7.00 17.91
C ASP A 87 -1.13 6.45 17.50
N LEU A 88 -0.05 7.09 17.94
CA LEU A 88 1.31 6.63 17.67
C LEU A 88 1.60 5.27 18.31
N ASP A 89 1.08 5.02 19.52
CA ASP A 89 1.21 3.73 20.22
C ASP A 89 0.55 2.56 19.45
N LYS A 90 -0.33 2.83 18.48
CA LYS A 90 -0.93 1.80 17.61
C LYS A 90 0.05 1.28 16.56
N PHE A 91 1.07 2.08 16.19
CA PHE A 91 2.07 1.66 15.23
C PHE A 91 3.16 0.83 15.91
N LYS A 92 3.37 -0.40 15.45
CA LYS A 92 4.29 -1.35 16.12
C LYS A 92 5.73 -1.27 15.64
N SER A 93 5.92 -0.80 14.41
CA SER A 93 7.21 -0.83 13.71
C SER A 93 7.65 0.54 13.18
N LEU A 94 6.89 1.60 13.51
CA LEU A 94 7.11 2.97 13.06
C LEU A 94 8.07 3.73 13.98
#